data_AF-A0A6P0SPE7-F1
#
_entry.id   AF-A0A6P0SPE7-F1
#
_cell.length_a   1.000
_cell.length_b   1.000
_cell.length_c   1.000
_cell.angle_alpha   90.00
_cell.angle_beta   90.00
_cell.angle_gamma   90.00
#
_symmetry.space_group_name_H-M   'P 1'
#
loop_
_entity.id
_entity.type
_entity.pdbx_description
1 polymer ?
#
loop_
_entity_poly.entity_id
_entity_poly.type
_entity_poly.pdbx_seq_one_letter_code
_entity_poly.pdbx_strand_id
1 'polypeptide(L)' 'SDPNYVKASGVLSDVDLFDASFFNFSAREAEVMDPQHRLFLEAGILSLYVLCKSSE' A
#
# COMPACT_ATOMS: atom_id res chain seq x y z
N SER A 1 29.94 16.01 -0.30
CA SER A 1 28.59 16.55 -0.55
C SER A 1 28.47 16.80 -2.03
N ASP A 2 27.78 15.93 -2.75
CA ASP A 2 27.61 16.07 -4.20
C ASP A 2 26.65 17.24 -4.49
N PRO A 3 27.06 18.25 -5.27
CA PRO A 3 26.23 19.42 -5.58
C PRO A 3 24.98 19.09 -6.40
N ASN A 4 24.90 17.91 -7.01
CA ASN A 4 23.74 17.47 -7.81
C ASN A 4 22.77 16.57 -7.05
N TYR A 5 22.97 16.35 -5.75
CA TYR A 5 22.07 15.52 -4.95
C TYR A 5 20.75 16.26 -4.66
N VAL A 6 19.70 15.89 -5.37
CA VAL A 6 18.33 16.35 -5.09
C VAL A 6 17.69 15.40 -4.08
N LYS A 7 17.46 15.88 -2.86
CA LYS A 7 16.82 15.11 -1.78
C LYS A 7 15.29 15.11 -1.93
N ALA A 8 14.79 14.50 -3.00
CA ALA A 8 13.34 14.32 -3.22
C ALA A 8 12.90 12.94 -2.70
N SER A 9 11.75 12.88 -2.02
CA SER A 9 11.13 11.64 -1.56
C SER A 9 9.63 11.72 -1.76
N GLY A 10 9.04 10.70 -2.40
CA GLY A 10 7.60 10.53 -2.51
C GLY A 10 7.09 9.87 -1.24
N VAL A 11 6.62 10.68 -0.29
CA VAL A 11 6.01 10.18 0.94
C VAL A 11 4.53 9.91 0.67
N LEU A 12 4.13 8.65 0.77
CA LEU A 12 2.72 8.27 0.77
C LEU A 12 2.17 8.50 2.18
N SER A 13 1.01 9.16 2.27
CA SER A 13 0.24 9.21 3.51
C SER A 13 -0.39 7.84 3.78
N ASP A 14 -0.63 7.53 5.05
CA ASP A 14 -1.43 6.38 5.47
C ASP A 14 -0.85 4.99 5.13
N VAL A 15 0.44 4.88 4.83
CA VAL A 15 1.14 3.60 4.60
C VAL A 15 1.06 2.62 5.79
N ASP A 16 0.71 3.15 6.96
CA ASP A 16 0.56 2.38 8.19
C ASP A 16 -0.83 1.75 8.29
N LEU A 17 -1.84 2.27 7.56
CA LEU A 17 -3.21 1.77 7.54
C LEU A 17 -3.30 0.56 6.62
N PHE A 18 -3.70 -0.59 7.16
CA PHE A 18 -3.95 -1.82 6.40
C PHE A 18 -5.05 -2.62 7.07
N ASP A 19 -6.03 -3.08 6.28
CA ASP A 19 -7.11 -3.92 6.80
C ASP A 19 -6.68 -5.40 6.88
N ALA A 20 -6.01 -5.74 7.98
CA ALA A 20 -5.58 -7.12 8.26
C ALA A 20 -6.75 -8.12 8.26
N SER A 21 -7.92 -7.69 8.71
CA SER A 21 -9.10 -8.55 8.84
C SER A 21 -9.68 -8.95 7.50
N PHE A 22 -9.61 -8.06 6.51
CA PHE A 22 -10.03 -8.35 5.13
C PHE A 22 -9.22 -9.48 4.50
N PHE A 23 -7.92 -9.57 4.81
CA PHE A 23 -7.00 -10.57 4.25
C PHE A 23 -6.78 -11.79 5.17
N ASN A 24 -7.57 -11.94 6.23
CA ASN A 24 -7.42 -13.01 7.23
C ASN A 24 -6.05 -13.03 7.95
N PHE A 25 -5.38 -11.88 8.06
CA PHE A 25 -4.17 -11.75 8.88
C PHE A 25 -4.53 -11.39 10.32
N SER A 26 -3.78 -11.92 11.29
CA SER A 26 -3.84 -11.42 12.66
C SER A 26 -3.18 -10.05 12.76
N ALA A 27 -3.61 -9.22 13.71
CA ALA A 27 -3.03 -7.88 13.92
C ALA A 27 -1.50 -7.92 14.12
N ARG A 28 -0.99 -8.97 14.77
CA ARG A 28 0.43 -9.20 14.99
C ARG A 28 1.19 -9.57 13.72
N GLU A 29 0.55 -10.27 12.78
CA GLU A 29 1.14 -10.55 11.47
C GLU A 29 1.16 -9.30 10.60
N ALA A 30 0.08 -8.51 10.63
CA ALA A 30 -0.02 -7.26 9.89
C ALA A 30 0.98 -6.19 10.35
N GLU A 31 1.28 -6.10 11.65
CA GLU A 31 2.31 -5.19 12.18
C GLU A 31 3.73 -5.55 11.73
N VAL A 32 3.99 -6.84 11.50
CA VAL A 32 5.31 -7.34 11.06
C VAL A 32 5.43 -7.34 9.54
N MET A 33 4.32 -7.18 8.81
CA MET A 33 4.30 -7.12 7.35
C MET A 33 4.87 -5.79 6.83
N ASP A 34 5.75 -5.93 5.83
CA ASP A 34 6.33 -4.79 5.11
C ASP A 34 5.22 -3.88 4.53
N PRO A 35 5.24 -2.56 4.78
CA PRO A 35 4.25 -1.62 4.27
C PRO A 35 4.08 -1.69 2.74
N GLN A 36 5.13 -1.99 1.97
CA GLN A 36 5.06 -2.09 0.51
C GLN A 36 4.27 -3.32 0.06
N HIS A 37 4.38 -4.44 0.78
CA HIS A 37 3.55 -5.62 0.50
C HIS A 37 2.08 -5.38 0.82
N ARG A 38 1.78 -4.63 1.89
CA ARG A 38 0.42 -4.23 2.25
C ARG A 38 -0.21 -3.36 1.16
N LEU A 39 0.51 -2.35 0.68
CA LEU A 39 0.09 -1.50 -0.44
C LEU A 39 -0.15 -2.28 -1.74
N PHE A 40 0.67 -3.29 -2.04
CA PHE A 40 0.49 -4.12 -3.23
C PHE A 40 -0.83 -4.91 -3.20
N LEU A 41 -1.18 -5.48 -2.05
CA LEU A 41 -2.43 -6.22 -1.86
C LEU A 41 -3.65 -5.30 -2.04
N GLU A 42 -3.63 -4.11 -1.45
CA GLU A 42 -4.70 -3.12 -1.60
C GLU A 42 -4.82 -2.59 -3.03
N ALA A 43 -3.69 -2.30 -3.69
CA ALA A 43 -3.68 -1.84 -5.07
C ALA A 43 -4.27 -2.89 -6.04
N GLY A 44 -4.03 -4.18 -5.78
CA GLY A 44 -4.63 -5.28 -6.55
C GLY A 44 -6.16 -5.30 -6.44
N ILE A 45 -6.70 -5.16 -5.23
CA ILE A 45 -8.15 -5.09 -5.00
C ILE A 45 -8.75 -3.85 -5.64
N LEU A 46 -8.12 -2.69 -5.43
CA LEU A 46 -8.58 -1.42 -5.98
C LEU A 46 -8.63 -1.48 -7.52
N SER A 47 -7.65 -2.11 -8.15
CA SER A 47 -7.62 -2.29 -9.61
C SER A 47 -8.82 -3.10 -10.11
N LEU A 48 -9.14 -4.21 -9.45
CA LEU A 48 -10.31 -5.02 -9.81
C LEU A 48 -11.62 -4.25 -9.63
N TYR A 49 -11.75 -3.49 -8.55
CA TYR A 49 -12.91 -2.64 -8.29
C TYR A 49 -13.09 -1.56 -9.36
N VAL A 50 -12.01 -0.88 -9.75
CA VAL A 50 -12.03 0.13 -10.82
C VAL A 50 -12.41 -0.49 -12.16
N LEU A 51 -11.88 -1.66 -12.49
CA LEU A 51 -12.24 -2.37 -13.72
C LEU A 51 -13.72 -2.77 -13.74
N CYS A 52 -14.25 -3.25 -12.62
CA CYS A 52 -15.67 -3.59 -12.51
C CYS A 52 -16.57 -2.35 -12.65
N LYS A 53 -16.13 -1.20 -12.13
CA LYS A 53 -16.81 0.11 -12.24
C LYS A 53 -16.74 0.72 -13.64
N SER A 54 -15.67 0.49 -14.40
CA SER A 54 -15.55 0.97 -15.78
C SER A 54 -16.33 0.14 -16.79
N SER A 55 -16.81 -1.05 -16.41
CA SER A 55 -17.70 -1.87 -17.24
C SER A 55 -19.20 -1.61 -17.04
N GLU A 56 -19.57 -0.69 -16.15
CA GLU A 56 -20.95 -0.19 -15.94
C GLU A 56 -21.22 1.10 -16.75
#